data_AF-A0A2P2IBU9-F1
#
_entry.id   AF-A0A2P2IBU9-F1
#
_cell.length_a   1.000
_cell.length_b   1.000
_cell.length_c   1.000
_cell.angle_alpha   90.00
_cell.angle_beta   90.00
_cell.angle_gamma   90.00
#
_symmetry.space_group_name_H-M   'P 1'
#
loop_
_entity.id
_entity.type
_entity.pdbx_description
1 polymer ?
#
loop_
_entity_poly.entity_id
_entity_poly.type
_entity_poly.pdbx_seq_one_letter_code
_entity_poly.pdbx_strand_id
1 'polypeptide(L)'
;YGSGPRDCCHLFCAGGCTGPTQSECLACRNFYDDGECKQECPAMQRYNTILYSWEKNPNGKYAYGATCVKNCPEHLLKDNGACVRSCPSNFRPIEGNCVPCKGPCPKTCVSTGDIHAGNIKSFTGCTIIEGSLTILDHSFDGFQQVHDDFTFGEKLPGMHPSELEIFSTLTQVTGYINIQASHPDFIDLSFLRNLQTIGGRDLTEYFSSLYIVKTSLRSLNLRSLERIRAGKVYILENKDLCFAENITWNSLIKDQDLKTLLLENNRDYDQCKELGLVCHAECSNDGCWGEGSIECLSCRNFRLDKICVNNCEEPGMYQKEETLCAVCHEECKGGCIGPESSDCTACKHVSDGPFCYARCPDTKYDDGGECKICHQNCVKGCRGPENNIGPRGCISCEKVVINEFLQVDYCLRDDEQCPNAFFSEWVVHQETGHLQRMAGKTICRRCHPRCKQCTAYGFHTSVCHECLH
;
A
#
# COMPACT_ATOMS: atom_id res chain seq x y z
N TYR A 1 34.04 33.31 -21.17
CA TYR A 1 34.41 33.18 -19.75
C TYR A 1 35.75 33.87 -19.49
N GLY A 2 35.97 34.44 -18.31
CA GLY A 2 37.11 35.31 -18.01
C GLY A 2 37.28 35.56 -16.51
N SER A 3 38.27 36.38 -16.12
CA SER A 3 38.58 36.68 -14.72
C SER A 3 37.76 37.83 -14.13
N GLY A 4 36.95 38.51 -14.94
CA GLY A 4 36.08 39.60 -14.49
C GLY A 4 34.76 39.10 -13.87
N PRO A 5 34.15 39.87 -12.95
CA PRO A 5 32.87 39.50 -12.33
C PRO A 5 31.71 39.36 -13.34
N ARG A 6 31.81 40.04 -14.49
CA ARG A 6 30.82 39.97 -15.58
C ARG A 6 31.06 38.82 -16.55
N ASP A 7 32.17 38.10 -16.42
CA ASP A 7 32.53 36.98 -17.29
C ASP A 7 32.10 35.62 -16.70
N CYS A 8 31.32 35.66 -15.62
CA CYS A 8 30.78 34.48 -14.96
C CYS A 8 29.78 33.76 -15.86
N CYS A 9 29.91 32.44 -15.92
CA CYS A 9 28.97 31.58 -16.64
C CYS A 9 27.68 31.39 -15.85
N HIS A 10 26.61 31.02 -16.56
CA HIS A 10 25.38 30.57 -15.93
C HIS A 10 25.63 29.34 -15.04
N LEU A 11 24.92 29.23 -13.92
CA LEU A 11 25.11 28.15 -12.94
C LEU A 11 24.79 26.74 -13.47
N PHE A 12 24.08 26.66 -14.60
CA PHE A 12 23.77 25.41 -15.30
C PHE A 12 24.80 25.03 -16.38
N CYS A 13 25.83 25.85 -16.61
CA CYS A 13 26.91 25.51 -17.52
C CYS A 13 27.92 24.56 -16.84
N ALA A 14 28.49 23.64 -17.63
CA ALA A 14 29.62 22.80 -17.25
C ALA A 14 30.79 23.06 -18.21
N GLY A 15 32.01 23.05 -17.69
CA GLY A 15 33.25 23.26 -18.44
C GLY A 15 33.54 24.71 -18.83
N GLY A 16 32.54 25.48 -19.26
CA GLY A 16 32.67 26.90 -19.60
C GLY A 16 31.47 27.47 -20.37
N CYS A 17 31.56 28.72 -20.80
CA CYS A 17 30.50 29.43 -21.52
C CYS A 17 31.03 30.48 -22.51
N THR A 18 30.29 30.71 -23.59
CA THR A 18 30.52 31.79 -24.55
C THR A 18 29.86 33.11 -24.12
N GLY A 19 28.93 33.06 -23.17
CA GLY A 19 28.23 34.22 -22.59
C GLY A 19 27.53 33.87 -21.27
N PRO A 20 26.84 34.84 -20.63
CA PRO A 20 26.30 34.68 -19.28
C PRO A 20 24.99 33.89 -19.20
N THR A 21 24.32 33.63 -20.34
CA THR A 21 22.99 33.00 -20.35
C THR A 21 23.04 31.47 -20.40
N GLN A 22 21.91 30.83 -20.10
CA GLN A 22 21.78 29.37 -20.09
C GLN A 22 21.87 28.69 -21.46
N SER A 23 21.74 29.45 -22.56
CA SER A 23 21.90 28.97 -23.94
C SER A 23 23.33 29.08 -24.47
N GLU A 24 24.19 29.80 -23.75
CA GLU A 24 25.57 30.09 -24.14
C GLU A 24 26.58 29.20 -23.39
N CYS A 25 26.11 28.09 -22.82
CA CYS A 25 26.96 27.10 -22.17
C CYS A 25 27.69 26.24 -23.21
N LEU A 26 28.95 25.89 -22.94
CA LEU A 26 29.69 24.92 -23.77
C LEU A 26 29.15 23.49 -23.60
N ALA A 27 28.72 23.16 -22.38
CA ALA A 27 28.02 21.93 -22.05
C ALA A 27 27.04 22.20 -20.90
N CYS A 28 25.99 21.40 -20.81
CA CYS A 28 25.04 21.48 -19.70
C CYS A 28 25.51 20.65 -18.52
N ARG A 29 25.36 21.21 -17.31
CA ARG A 29 25.68 20.51 -16.07
C ARG A 29 24.72 19.37 -15.78
N ASN A 30 23.44 19.55 -16.07
CA ASN A 30 22.38 18.57 -15.81
C ASN A 30 21.71 18.16 -17.13
N PHE A 31 20.77 18.96 -17.65
CA PHE A 31 20.02 18.62 -18.85
C PHE A 31 20.11 19.69 -19.93
N TYR A 32 20.18 19.25 -21.17
CA TYR A 32 20.04 20.06 -22.36
C TYR A 32 18.61 19.96 -22.91
N ASP A 33 17.96 21.10 -23.15
CA ASP A 33 16.58 21.20 -23.64
C ASP A 33 16.48 22.27 -24.74
N ASP A 34 16.39 21.84 -26.01
CA ASP A 34 16.21 22.69 -27.20
C ASP A 34 17.09 23.95 -27.26
N GLY A 35 18.37 23.84 -26.87
CA GLY A 35 19.33 24.95 -26.93
C GLY A 35 19.62 25.63 -25.61
N GLU A 36 18.98 25.21 -24.51
CA GLU A 36 19.22 25.76 -23.17
C GLU A 36 19.60 24.68 -22.16
N CYS A 37 20.49 25.03 -21.24
CA CYS A 37 20.81 24.19 -20.10
C CYS A 37 19.84 24.42 -18.95
N LYS A 38 19.18 23.35 -18.48
CA LYS A 38 18.20 23.38 -17.40
C LYS A 38 18.58 22.45 -16.25
N GLN A 39 18.06 22.76 -15.06
CA GLN A 39 18.27 21.93 -13.88
C GLN A 39 17.54 20.58 -13.98
N GLU A 40 16.32 20.59 -14.51
CA GLU A 40 15.42 19.44 -14.68
C GLU A 40 14.67 19.56 -16.00
N CYS A 41 14.28 18.42 -16.59
CA CYS A 41 13.41 18.42 -17.75
C CYS A 41 11.99 18.88 -17.38
N PRO A 42 11.25 19.52 -18.31
CA PRO A 42 9.86 19.90 -18.08
C PRO A 42 9.02 18.73 -17.55
N ALA A 43 8.44 18.89 -16.35
CA ALA A 43 7.68 17.85 -15.68
C ALA A 43 6.51 17.35 -16.55
N MET A 44 6.22 16.05 -16.48
CA MET A 44 5.16 15.40 -17.25
C MET A 44 3.75 15.80 -16.79
N GLN A 45 3.63 16.27 -15.55
CA GLN A 45 2.39 16.75 -14.96
C GLN A 45 2.59 18.16 -14.41
N ARG A 46 1.51 18.95 -14.40
CA ARG A 46 1.45 20.26 -13.77
C ARG A 46 0.23 20.33 -12.86
N TYR A 47 0.34 21.04 -11.76
CA TYR A 47 -0.78 21.20 -10.84
C TYR A 47 -1.74 22.28 -11.36
N ASN A 48 -3.01 21.92 -11.54
CA ASN A 48 -4.06 22.84 -11.91
C ASN A 48 -4.69 23.43 -10.65
N THR A 49 -4.42 24.71 -10.40
CA THR A 49 -4.89 25.42 -9.19
C THR A 49 -6.40 25.69 -9.19
N ILE A 50 -7.10 25.55 -10.32
CA ILE A 50 -8.54 25.74 -10.42
C ILE A 50 -9.27 24.45 -10.03
N LEU A 51 -8.78 23.31 -10.50
CA LEU A 51 -9.35 21.99 -10.26
C LEU A 51 -8.73 21.26 -9.06
N TYR A 52 -7.73 21.86 -8.41
CA TYR A 52 -6.94 21.28 -7.33
C TYR A 52 -6.40 19.88 -7.65
N SER A 53 -6.03 19.65 -8.92
CA SER A 53 -5.66 18.32 -9.44
C SER A 53 -4.44 18.38 -10.35
N TRP A 54 -3.77 17.23 -10.52
CA TRP A 54 -2.63 17.09 -11.43
C TRP A 54 -3.13 16.83 -12.85
N GLU A 55 -2.68 17.64 -13.81
CA GLU A 55 -3.00 17.48 -15.22
C GLU A 55 -1.74 17.24 -16.05
N LYS A 56 -1.89 16.60 -17.21
CA LYS A 56 -0.79 16.35 -18.13
C LYS A 56 -0.24 17.67 -18.65
N ASN A 57 1.07 17.87 -18.51
CA ASN A 57 1.75 19.06 -19.05
C ASN A 57 1.98 18.87 -20.56
N PRO A 58 1.41 19.73 -21.44
CA PRO A 58 1.63 19.63 -22.89
C PRO A 58 3.10 19.79 -23.30
N ASN A 59 3.89 20.49 -22.47
CA ASN A 59 5.31 20.73 -22.69
C ASN A 59 6.21 19.74 -21.95
N GLY A 60 5.64 18.70 -21.32
CA GLY A 60 6.40 17.69 -20.59
C GLY A 60 7.38 16.95 -21.50
N LYS A 61 8.59 16.70 -21.00
CA LYS A 61 9.64 15.96 -21.71
C LYS A 61 10.27 14.92 -20.79
N TYR A 62 10.75 13.84 -21.40
CA TYR A 62 11.48 12.79 -20.71
C TYR A 62 12.97 13.10 -20.65
N ALA A 63 13.58 12.81 -19.51
CA ALA A 63 15.03 12.76 -19.37
C ALA A 63 15.58 11.51 -20.06
N TYR A 64 16.41 11.72 -21.08
CA TYR A 64 17.20 10.68 -21.74
C TYR A 64 18.69 10.99 -21.57
N GLY A 65 19.31 10.37 -20.57
CA GLY A 65 20.67 10.72 -20.17
C GLY A 65 20.74 12.17 -19.69
N ALA A 66 21.51 13.01 -20.38
CA ALA A 66 21.66 14.45 -20.09
C ALA A 66 20.82 15.34 -21.04
N THR A 67 19.82 14.79 -21.74
CA THR A 67 19.01 15.53 -22.73
C THR A 67 17.51 15.34 -22.46
N CYS A 68 16.72 16.39 -22.70
CA CYS A 68 15.26 16.32 -22.61
C CYS A 68 14.64 16.02 -23.99
N VAL A 69 13.86 14.94 -24.08
CA VAL A 69 13.22 14.48 -25.33
C VAL A 69 11.70 14.37 -25.18
N LYS A 70 10.95 14.68 -26.24
CA LYS A 70 9.47 14.54 -26.20
C LYS A 70 9.02 13.09 -26.12
N ASN A 71 9.74 12.18 -26.77
CA ASN A 71 9.45 10.75 -26.78
C ASN A 71 10.73 9.97 -26.51
N CYS A 72 10.63 8.90 -25.72
CA CYS A 72 11.72 7.95 -25.56
C CYS A 72 11.97 7.18 -26.87
N PRO A 73 13.22 6.84 -27.19
CA PRO A 73 13.57 5.88 -28.25
C PRO A 73 12.79 4.56 -28.11
N GLU A 74 12.48 3.90 -29.23
CA GLU A 74 11.60 2.72 -29.26
C GLU A 74 12.04 1.55 -28.37
N HIS A 75 13.34 1.40 -28.11
CA HIS A 75 13.90 0.32 -27.29
C HIS A 75 13.93 0.67 -25.78
N LEU A 76 13.42 1.83 -25.37
CA LEU A 76 13.41 2.29 -23.98
C LEU A 76 11.98 2.43 -23.46
N LEU A 77 11.86 2.24 -22.15
CA LEU A 77 10.62 2.32 -21.40
C LEU A 77 10.47 3.71 -20.79
N LYS A 78 9.23 4.17 -20.64
CA LYS A 78 8.89 5.44 -20.00
C LYS A 78 8.60 5.20 -18.51
N ASP A 79 9.32 5.90 -17.65
CA ASP A 79 9.14 5.85 -16.19
C ASP A 79 9.27 7.24 -15.58
N ASN A 80 8.20 7.76 -14.95
CA ASN A 80 8.19 9.01 -14.18
C ASN A 80 8.97 10.20 -14.81
N GLY A 81 8.83 10.43 -16.12
CA GLY A 81 9.52 11.53 -16.80
C GLY A 81 10.98 11.24 -17.19
N ALA A 82 11.40 9.98 -17.18
CA ALA A 82 12.68 9.51 -17.69
C ALA A 82 12.53 8.32 -18.66
N CYS A 83 13.53 8.11 -19.50
CA CYS A 83 13.66 6.95 -20.38
C CYS A 83 14.61 5.93 -19.76
N VAL A 84 14.08 4.76 -19.40
CA VAL A 84 14.83 3.69 -18.70
C VAL A 84 14.94 2.44 -19.56
N ARG A 85 16.01 1.65 -19.37
CA ARG A 85 16.20 0.38 -20.10
C ARG A 85 15.32 -0.75 -19.56
N SER A 86 15.07 -0.73 -18.25
CA SER A 86 14.25 -1.70 -17.53
C SER A 86 13.45 -0.95 -16.47
N CYS A 87 12.24 -1.42 -16.16
CA CYS A 87 11.45 -0.82 -15.10
C CYS A 87 12.11 -0.99 -13.72
N PRO A 88 11.94 -0.03 -12.80
CA PRO A 88 12.38 -0.18 -11.41
C PRO A 88 11.74 -1.38 -10.71
N SER A 89 12.35 -1.83 -9.63
CA SER A 89 11.74 -2.81 -8.72
C SER A 89 10.37 -2.28 -8.27
N ASN A 90 9.32 -3.09 -8.43
CA ASN A 90 7.88 -2.77 -8.22
C ASN A 90 7.09 -2.27 -9.46
N PHE A 91 7.73 -2.19 -10.62
CA PHE A 91 7.06 -1.83 -11.88
C PHE A 91 7.24 -2.92 -12.95
N ARG A 92 6.26 -3.04 -13.85
CA ARG A 92 6.30 -3.96 -15.00
C ARG A 92 6.15 -3.20 -16.32
N PRO A 93 6.77 -3.68 -17.41
CA PRO A 93 6.60 -3.06 -18.72
C PRO A 93 5.23 -3.43 -19.30
N ILE A 94 4.41 -2.42 -19.62
CA ILE A 94 3.20 -2.56 -20.41
C ILE A 94 3.22 -1.50 -21.50
N GLU A 95 3.20 -1.93 -22.76
CA GLU A 95 3.11 -1.06 -23.94
C GLU A 95 4.14 0.11 -23.93
N GLY A 96 5.38 -0.19 -23.51
CA GLY A 96 6.46 0.80 -23.46
C GLY A 96 6.44 1.72 -22.23
N ASN A 97 5.55 1.50 -21.26
CA ASN A 97 5.49 2.24 -20.00
C ASN A 97 5.76 1.32 -18.80
N CYS A 98 6.39 1.88 -17.77
CA CYS A 98 6.52 1.22 -16.49
C CYS A 98 5.28 1.50 -15.64
N VAL A 99 4.51 0.45 -15.36
CA VAL A 99 3.30 0.56 -14.52
C VAL A 99 3.52 -0.15 -13.19
N PRO A 100 3.00 0.39 -12.06
CA PRO A 100 3.08 -0.28 -10.78
C PRO A 100 2.47 -1.68 -10.83
N CYS A 101 3.16 -2.66 -10.24
CA CYS A 101 2.63 -4.02 -10.10
C CYS A 101 1.47 -4.04 -9.10
N LYS A 102 0.41 -4.79 -9.40
CA LYS A 102 -0.65 -5.12 -8.42
C LYS A 102 -0.21 -6.40 -7.69
N GLY A 103 0.39 -6.25 -6.51
CA GLY A 103 1.02 -7.36 -5.77
C GLY A 103 2.49 -7.58 -6.19
N PRO A 104 3.07 -8.78 -5.98
CA PRO A 104 4.45 -9.06 -6.36
C PRO A 104 4.66 -8.89 -7.87
N CYS A 105 5.77 -8.26 -8.26
CA CYS A 105 6.05 -8.04 -9.68
C CYS A 105 6.34 -9.34 -10.42
N PRO A 106 5.97 -9.42 -11.72
CA PRO A 106 6.30 -10.55 -12.55
C PRO A 106 7.81 -10.83 -12.56
N LYS A 107 8.20 -11.94 -11.93
CA LYS A 107 9.56 -12.49 -11.98
C LYS A 107 9.46 -13.89 -12.58
N THR A 108 10.05 -14.04 -13.76
CA THR A 108 10.15 -15.33 -14.44
C THR A 108 11.38 -16.06 -13.96
N CYS A 109 11.21 -17.32 -13.58
CA CYS A 109 12.27 -18.20 -13.12
C CYS A 109 12.23 -19.49 -13.92
N VAL A 110 13.39 -19.98 -14.32
CA VAL A 110 13.49 -21.20 -15.11
C VAL A 110 13.63 -22.37 -14.15
N SER A 111 12.80 -23.40 -14.34
CA SER A 111 12.90 -24.64 -13.59
C SER A 111 13.62 -25.70 -14.42
N THR A 112 14.68 -26.28 -13.85
CA THR A 112 15.45 -27.38 -14.46
C THR A 112 15.47 -28.55 -13.49
N GLY A 113 14.59 -29.52 -13.70
CA GLY A 113 14.50 -30.74 -12.89
C GLY A 113 13.63 -30.62 -11.63
N ASP A 114 13.89 -31.51 -10.68
CA ASP A 114 13.08 -31.67 -9.48
C ASP A 114 13.43 -30.63 -8.40
N ILE A 115 12.43 -30.20 -7.62
CA ILE A 115 12.63 -29.25 -6.53
C ILE A 115 13.23 -29.97 -5.33
N HIS A 116 14.28 -29.40 -4.75
CA HIS A 116 14.97 -29.97 -3.59
C HIS A 116 15.68 -28.89 -2.76
N ALA A 117 16.21 -29.25 -1.60
CA ALA A 117 16.87 -28.33 -0.66
C ALA A 117 17.95 -27.44 -1.31
N GLY A 118 18.71 -27.99 -2.27
CA GLY A 118 19.77 -27.27 -2.98
C GLY A 118 19.31 -26.19 -3.97
N ASN A 119 18.09 -26.27 -4.54
CA ASN A 119 17.65 -25.34 -5.59
C ASN A 119 16.48 -24.43 -5.19
N ILE A 120 15.71 -24.80 -4.16
CA ILE A 120 14.46 -24.14 -3.80
C ILE A 120 14.58 -22.63 -3.57
N LYS A 121 15.70 -22.18 -2.96
CA LYS A 121 15.96 -20.75 -2.69
C LYS A 121 16.11 -19.90 -3.95
N SER A 122 16.45 -20.51 -5.09
CA SER A 122 16.52 -19.79 -6.37
C SER A 122 15.16 -19.27 -6.83
N PHE A 123 14.07 -19.87 -6.34
CA PHE A 123 12.70 -19.51 -6.68
C PHE A 123 12.13 -18.35 -5.83
N THR A 124 12.95 -17.69 -5.03
CA THR A 124 12.48 -16.62 -4.13
C THR A 124 11.84 -15.47 -4.92
N GLY A 125 10.56 -15.19 -4.64
CA GLY A 125 9.80 -14.11 -5.26
C GLY A 125 9.44 -14.36 -6.73
N CYS A 126 9.56 -15.60 -7.22
CA CYS A 126 9.13 -15.96 -8.57
C CYS A 126 7.61 -15.96 -8.66
N THR A 127 7.08 -15.37 -9.73
CA THR A 127 5.64 -15.37 -10.01
C THR A 127 5.31 -16.28 -11.19
N ILE A 128 6.26 -16.48 -12.10
CA ILE A 128 6.09 -17.34 -13.28
C ILE A 128 7.24 -18.34 -13.28
N ILE A 129 6.93 -19.63 -13.35
CA ILE A 129 7.91 -20.67 -13.65
C ILE A 129 7.84 -20.98 -15.14
N GLU A 130 8.95 -20.76 -15.82
CA GLU A 130 9.21 -21.24 -17.17
C GLU A 130 9.79 -22.66 -17.08
N GLY A 131 8.98 -23.63 -17.48
CA GLY A 131 9.23 -25.06 -17.31
C GLY A 131 8.15 -25.70 -16.43
N SER A 132 8.53 -26.77 -15.74
CA SER A 132 7.63 -27.58 -14.90
C SER A 132 8.05 -27.56 -13.43
N LEU A 133 7.11 -27.84 -12.55
CA LEU A 133 7.34 -28.00 -11.12
C LEU A 133 7.21 -29.48 -10.77
N THR A 134 8.29 -30.10 -10.31
CA THR A 134 8.28 -31.51 -9.89
C THR A 134 8.75 -31.64 -8.44
N ILE A 135 7.93 -32.29 -7.60
CA ILE A 135 8.24 -32.56 -6.18
C ILE A 135 8.09 -34.07 -5.96
N LEU A 136 9.16 -34.73 -5.54
CA LEU A 136 9.22 -36.18 -5.34
C LEU A 136 9.61 -36.51 -3.89
N ASP A 137 9.47 -37.77 -3.46
CA ASP A 137 9.85 -38.17 -2.09
C ASP A 137 11.28 -37.76 -1.71
N HIS A 138 12.22 -37.86 -2.65
CA HIS A 138 13.62 -37.45 -2.42
C HIS A 138 13.80 -35.95 -2.14
N SER A 139 12.82 -35.11 -2.50
CA SER A 139 12.80 -33.70 -2.14
C SER A 139 12.75 -33.56 -0.61
N PHE A 140 12.00 -34.43 0.07
CA PHE A 140 11.83 -34.43 1.52
C PHE A 140 12.78 -35.39 2.27
N ASP A 141 13.16 -36.50 1.65
CA ASP A 141 14.08 -37.49 2.24
C ASP A 141 15.57 -37.12 2.04
N GLY A 142 15.85 -36.29 1.04
CA GLY A 142 17.20 -36.01 0.57
C GLY A 142 17.74 -37.12 -0.31
N PHE A 143 18.82 -36.84 -1.03
CA PHE A 143 19.43 -37.80 -1.94
C PHE A 143 20.90 -37.53 -2.19
N GLN A 144 21.57 -38.55 -2.71
CA GLN A 144 22.92 -38.43 -3.23
C GLN A 144 22.85 -38.04 -4.71
N GLN A 145 23.37 -36.88 -5.09
CA GLN A 145 23.47 -36.53 -6.50
C GLN A 145 24.39 -37.51 -7.23
N VAL A 146 23.96 -37.90 -8.43
CA VAL A 146 24.73 -38.73 -9.36
C VAL A 146 24.75 -37.99 -10.69
N HIS A 147 25.95 -37.68 -11.18
CA HIS A 147 26.13 -37.03 -12.47
C HIS A 147 26.02 -38.05 -13.62
N ASP A 148 25.86 -37.56 -14.86
CA ASP A 148 25.71 -38.41 -16.06
C ASP A 148 26.93 -39.33 -16.31
N ASP A 149 28.09 -38.98 -15.77
CA ASP A 149 29.32 -39.77 -15.82
C ASP A 149 29.43 -40.80 -14.67
N PHE A 150 28.33 -41.04 -13.94
CA PHE A 150 28.22 -41.91 -12.78
C PHE A 150 29.09 -41.51 -11.57
N THR A 151 29.59 -40.28 -11.54
CA THR A 151 30.28 -39.76 -10.36
C THR A 151 29.29 -39.23 -9.33
N PHE A 152 29.70 -39.27 -8.05
CA PHE A 152 28.88 -38.75 -6.96
C PHE A 152 29.08 -37.24 -6.81
N GLY A 153 27.99 -36.51 -6.87
CA GLY A 153 27.93 -35.07 -6.56
C GLY A 153 27.72 -34.80 -5.06
N GLU A 154 27.13 -33.65 -4.76
CA GLU A 154 26.79 -33.27 -3.40
C GLU A 154 25.69 -34.18 -2.81
N LYS A 155 25.84 -34.56 -1.54
CA LYS A 155 24.76 -35.20 -0.78
C LYS A 155 23.81 -34.12 -0.27
N LEU A 156 22.63 -34.04 -0.87
CA LEU A 156 21.62 -33.06 -0.49
C LEU A 156 20.77 -33.58 0.69
N PRO A 157 20.56 -32.77 1.73
CA PRO A 157 19.63 -33.12 2.79
C PRO A 157 18.18 -33.04 2.29
N GLY A 158 17.29 -33.73 2.99
CA GLY A 158 15.86 -33.54 2.84
C GLY A 158 15.42 -32.14 3.25
N MET A 159 14.43 -31.58 2.56
CA MET A 159 13.81 -30.30 2.93
C MET A 159 12.51 -30.52 3.69
N HIS A 160 12.21 -29.64 4.65
CA HIS A 160 10.89 -29.64 5.29
C HIS A 160 9.85 -29.02 4.33
N PRO A 161 8.59 -29.53 4.26
CA PRO A 161 7.58 -29.00 3.35
C PRO A 161 7.29 -27.50 3.49
N SER A 162 7.52 -26.91 4.67
CA SER A 162 7.37 -25.46 4.89
C SER A 162 8.28 -24.60 3.99
N GLU A 163 9.40 -25.15 3.49
CA GLU A 163 10.28 -24.45 2.56
C GLU A 163 9.60 -24.18 1.20
N LEU A 164 8.55 -24.95 0.85
CA LEU A 164 7.76 -24.74 -0.36
C LEU A 164 6.96 -23.44 -0.35
N GLU A 165 6.80 -22.79 0.80
CA GLU A 165 6.11 -21.50 0.95
C GLU A 165 6.71 -20.38 0.08
N ILE A 166 7.94 -20.56 -0.40
CA ILE A 166 8.57 -19.71 -1.41
C ILE A 166 7.76 -19.57 -2.70
N PHE A 167 6.94 -20.58 -3.04
CA PHE A 167 6.07 -20.59 -4.21
C PHE A 167 4.73 -19.89 -3.96
N SER A 168 4.50 -19.33 -2.77
CA SER A 168 3.28 -18.58 -2.47
C SER A 168 3.06 -17.38 -3.41
N THR A 169 4.11 -16.84 -4.02
CA THR A 169 4.02 -15.76 -5.01
C THR A 169 3.72 -16.25 -6.42
N LEU A 170 3.75 -17.56 -6.65
CA LEU A 170 3.60 -18.16 -7.96
C LEU A 170 2.16 -18.01 -8.46
N THR A 171 2.01 -17.44 -9.65
CA THR A 171 0.72 -17.28 -10.34
C THR A 171 0.62 -18.14 -11.59
N GLN A 172 1.74 -18.59 -12.15
CA GLN A 172 1.73 -19.42 -13.36
C GLN A 172 2.90 -20.41 -13.43
N VAL A 173 2.61 -21.62 -13.89
CA VAL A 173 3.58 -22.62 -14.36
C VAL A 173 3.34 -22.84 -15.85
N THR A 174 4.36 -22.69 -16.71
CA THR A 174 4.16 -22.82 -18.17
C THR A 174 4.05 -24.27 -18.64
N GLY A 175 4.73 -25.20 -17.97
CA GLY A 175 4.71 -26.64 -18.23
C GLY A 175 3.66 -27.35 -17.37
N TYR A 176 4.09 -28.41 -16.68
CA TYR A 176 3.25 -29.23 -15.80
C TYR A 176 3.60 -29.05 -14.31
N ILE A 177 2.73 -29.56 -13.45
CA ILE A 177 2.99 -29.75 -12.01
C ILE A 177 2.88 -31.24 -11.72
N ASN A 178 3.96 -31.83 -11.19
CA ASN A 178 4.09 -33.23 -10.82
C ASN A 178 4.43 -33.35 -9.33
N ILE A 179 3.58 -34.00 -8.55
CA ILE A 179 3.76 -34.17 -7.11
C ILE A 179 3.59 -35.64 -6.77
N GLN A 180 4.69 -36.28 -6.38
CA GLN A 180 4.76 -37.68 -5.95
C GLN A 180 5.62 -37.76 -4.70
N ALA A 181 5.19 -37.05 -3.66
CA ALA A 181 5.93 -36.91 -2.43
C ALA A 181 4.98 -37.02 -1.22
N SER A 182 5.46 -37.66 -0.16
CA SER A 182 4.72 -37.82 1.09
C SER A 182 5.55 -37.33 2.28
N HIS A 183 4.92 -36.58 3.19
CA HIS A 183 5.53 -36.14 4.45
C HIS A 183 4.42 -35.85 5.48
N PRO A 184 4.60 -36.14 6.78
CA PRO A 184 3.56 -35.92 7.79
C PRO A 184 2.96 -34.51 7.81
N ASP A 185 3.81 -33.49 7.59
CA ASP A 185 3.41 -32.08 7.53
C ASP A 185 3.06 -31.57 6.11
N PHE A 186 3.12 -32.43 5.09
CA PHE A 186 2.73 -32.10 3.71
C PHE A 186 1.27 -32.52 3.48
N ILE A 187 0.35 -31.71 4.01
CA ILE A 187 -1.09 -32.01 4.06
C ILE A 187 -1.91 -31.27 2.99
N ASP A 188 -1.38 -30.23 2.37
CA ASP A 188 -2.07 -29.45 1.33
C ASP A 188 -1.08 -28.76 0.38
N LEU A 189 -1.60 -28.13 -0.68
CA LEU A 189 -0.83 -27.31 -1.63
C LEU A 189 -1.06 -25.81 -1.43
N SER A 190 -1.30 -25.36 -0.19
CA SER A 190 -1.50 -23.93 0.12
C SER A 190 -0.29 -23.04 -0.23
N PHE A 191 0.90 -23.62 -0.40
CA PHE A 191 2.05 -22.93 -0.98
C PHE A 191 1.84 -22.52 -2.45
N LEU A 192 0.85 -23.09 -3.16
CA LEU A 192 0.39 -22.71 -4.50
C LEU A 192 -0.93 -21.94 -4.50
N ARG A 193 -1.37 -21.39 -3.36
CA ARG A 193 -2.67 -20.70 -3.22
C ARG A 193 -2.94 -19.53 -4.18
N ASN A 194 -1.89 -18.96 -4.78
CA ASN A 194 -2.00 -17.87 -5.76
C ASN A 194 -1.81 -18.33 -7.21
N LEU A 195 -1.59 -19.64 -7.45
CA LEU A 195 -1.43 -20.21 -8.78
C LEU A 195 -2.75 -20.10 -9.55
N GLN A 196 -2.72 -19.40 -10.68
CA GLN A 196 -3.88 -19.14 -11.53
C GLN A 196 -3.91 -20.01 -12.77
N THR A 197 -2.75 -20.33 -13.34
CA THR A 197 -2.66 -21.01 -14.63
C THR A 197 -1.60 -22.10 -14.63
N ILE A 198 -2.00 -23.28 -15.09
CA ILE A 198 -1.10 -24.36 -15.52
C ILE A 198 -1.10 -24.39 -17.05
N GLY A 199 0.08 -24.22 -17.63
CA GLY A 199 0.24 -23.97 -19.06
C GLY A 199 0.21 -25.21 -19.94
N GLY A 200 0.71 -26.35 -19.46
CA GLY A 200 0.73 -27.61 -20.22
C GLY A 200 1.50 -27.53 -21.55
N ARG A 201 2.51 -26.64 -21.66
CA ARG A 201 3.41 -26.63 -22.84
C ARG A 201 4.27 -27.88 -22.90
N ASP A 202 4.67 -28.34 -21.72
CA ASP A 202 5.32 -29.61 -21.46
C ASP A 202 4.37 -30.46 -20.62
N LEU A 203 4.41 -31.77 -20.80
CA LEU A 203 3.56 -32.73 -20.11
C LEU A 203 4.41 -33.81 -19.46
N THR A 204 3.95 -34.29 -18.30
CA THR A 204 4.57 -35.42 -17.61
C THR A 204 3.89 -36.73 -18.02
N GLU A 205 4.15 -37.79 -17.24
CA GLU A 205 3.54 -39.11 -17.37
C GLU A 205 2.06 -39.06 -17.76
N TYR A 206 1.71 -39.94 -18.70
CA TYR A 206 0.36 -40.06 -19.26
C TYR A 206 -0.19 -38.79 -19.93
N PHE A 207 0.69 -37.88 -20.36
CA PHE A 207 0.36 -36.59 -20.98
C PHE A 207 -0.34 -35.63 -20.00
N SER A 208 0.07 -35.67 -18.73
CA SER A 208 -0.56 -34.89 -17.66
C SER A 208 0.10 -33.52 -17.50
N SER A 209 -0.71 -32.49 -17.27
CA SER A 209 -0.25 -31.16 -16.84
C SER A 209 -0.41 -30.92 -15.35
N LEU A 210 -1.29 -31.69 -14.69
CA LEU A 210 -1.37 -31.80 -13.25
C LEU A 210 -1.37 -33.29 -12.88
N TYR A 211 -0.34 -33.73 -12.17
CA TYR A 211 -0.14 -35.13 -11.79
C TYR A 211 0.16 -35.20 -10.30
N ILE A 212 -0.76 -35.74 -9.50
CA ILE A 212 -0.65 -35.82 -8.03
C ILE A 212 -0.90 -37.26 -7.61
N VAL A 213 0.15 -37.98 -7.21
CA VAL A 213 0.06 -39.42 -6.98
C VAL A 213 0.75 -39.83 -5.67
N LYS A 214 0.10 -40.71 -4.89
CA LYS A 214 0.66 -41.31 -3.65
C LYS A 214 1.15 -40.27 -2.63
N THR A 215 0.41 -39.17 -2.46
CA THR A 215 0.77 -38.10 -1.52
C THR A 215 0.09 -38.27 -0.16
N SER A 216 0.57 -37.52 0.84
CA SER A 216 -0.04 -37.35 2.17
C SER A 216 -1.11 -36.24 2.23
N LEU A 217 -1.54 -35.73 1.08
CA LEU A 217 -2.46 -34.59 1.00
C LEU A 217 -3.85 -34.95 1.53
N ARG A 218 -4.45 -34.02 2.27
CA ARG A 218 -5.83 -34.04 2.76
C ARG A 218 -6.75 -33.13 1.94
N SER A 219 -6.19 -32.07 1.36
CA SER A 219 -6.87 -31.12 0.49
C SER A 219 -5.89 -30.54 -0.54
N LEU A 220 -6.40 -29.91 -1.60
CA LEU A 220 -5.55 -29.32 -2.64
C LEU A 220 -5.22 -27.86 -2.36
N ASN A 221 -6.16 -27.07 -1.84
CA ASN A 221 -5.99 -25.63 -1.53
C ASN A 221 -5.47 -24.75 -2.70
N LEU A 222 -5.80 -25.14 -3.94
CA LEU A 222 -5.45 -24.40 -5.16
C LEU A 222 -6.46 -23.28 -5.46
N ARG A 223 -6.82 -22.47 -4.45
CA ARG A 223 -7.97 -21.53 -4.52
C ARG A 223 -7.95 -20.49 -5.61
N SER A 224 -6.79 -20.13 -6.16
CA SER A 224 -6.70 -19.17 -7.25
C SER A 224 -6.65 -19.83 -8.63
N LEU A 225 -6.71 -21.16 -8.71
CA LEU A 225 -6.57 -21.89 -9.97
C LEU A 225 -7.81 -21.66 -10.85
N GLU A 226 -7.60 -20.96 -11.95
CA GLU A 226 -8.66 -20.60 -12.89
C GLU A 226 -8.60 -21.45 -14.16
N ARG A 227 -7.41 -21.91 -14.55
CA ARG A 227 -7.25 -22.54 -15.86
C ARG A 227 -6.08 -23.51 -16.00
N ILE A 228 -6.36 -24.63 -16.64
CA ILE A 228 -5.40 -25.60 -17.16
C ILE A 228 -5.51 -25.58 -18.69
N ARG A 229 -4.46 -25.12 -19.36
CA ARG A 229 -4.54 -24.81 -20.80
C ARG A 229 -4.47 -26.02 -21.71
N ALA A 230 -3.71 -27.04 -21.32
CA ALA A 230 -3.47 -28.27 -22.07
C ALA A 230 -3.02 -29.38 -21.11
N GLY A 231 -3.12 -30.63 -21.55
CA GLY A 231 -2.74 -31.81 -20.76
C GLY A 231 -3.85 -32.33 -19.85
N LYS A 232 -3.63 -33.54 -19.34
CA LYS A 232 -4.57 -34.24 -18.45
C LYS A 232 -4.32 -33.90 -16.97
N VAL A 233 -5.33 -34.17 -16.15
CA VAL A 233 -5.32 -34.00 -14.70
C VAL A 233 -5.52 -35.36 -14.04
N TYR A 234 -4.46 -35.93 -13.48
CA TYR A 234 -4.48 -37.24 -12.80
C TYR A 234 -4.18 -37.03 -11.32
N ILE A 235 -5.12 -37.42 -10.47
CA ILE A 235 -4.99 -37.35 -9.01
C ILE A 235 -5.32 -38.73 -8.47
N LEU A 236 -4.30 -39.51 -8.12
CA LEU A 236 -4.43 -40.95 -7.89
C LEU A 236 -3.78 -41.40 -6.58
N GLU A 237 -4.37 -42.40 -5.92
CA GLU A 237 -3.77 -43.07 -4.76
C GLU A 237 -3.48 -42.14 -3.55
N ASN A 238 -4.22 -41.03 -3.42
CA ASN A 238 -4.09 -40.11 -2.28
C ASN A 238 -5.11 -40.48 -1.20
N LYS A 239 -4.75 -41.42 -0.32
CA LYS A 239 -5.68 -42.09 0.63
C LYS A 239 -6.38 -41.16 1.62
N ASP A 240 -5.82 -39.99 1.87
CA ASP A 240 -6.36 -39.02 2.82
C ASP A 240 -7.01 -37.80 2.16
N LEU A 241 -6.97 -37.71 0.83
CA LEU A 241 -7.41 -36.54 0.07
C LEU A 241 -8.94 -36.48 -0.04
N CYS A 242 -9.51 -35.38 0.45
CA CYS A 242 -10.92 -35.02 0.28
C CYS A 242 -11.09 -33.82 -0.69
N PHE A 243 -12.34 -33.40 -0.91
CA PHE A 243 -12.76 -32.22 -1.69
C PHE A 243 -12.59 -32.30 -3.21
N ALA A 244 -11.57 -33.00 -3.72
CA ALA A 244 -11.23 -33.03 -5.15
C ALA A 244 -12.32 -33.61 -6.08
N GLU A 245 -13.18 -34.50 -5.56
CA GLU A 245 -14.23 -35.18 -6.35
C GLU A 245 -15.37 -34.25 -6.78
N ASN A 246 -15.77 -33.31 -5.92
CA ASN A 246 -16.91 -32.41 -6.16
C ASN A 246 -16.52 -31.13 -6.92
N ILE A 247 -15.29 -31.03 -7.41
CA ILE A 247 -14.83 -29.86 -8.17
C ILE A 247 -15.34 -29.98 -9.62
N THR A 248 -15.92 -28.91 -10.16
CA THR A 248 -16.29 -28.83 -11.58
C THR A 248 -15.05 -28.66 -12.47
N TRP A 249 -14.22 -29.70 -12.60
CA TRP A 249 -12.97 -29.68 -13.36
C TRP A 249 -13.12 -29.24 -14.83
N ASN A 250 -14.27 -29.51 -15.43
CA ASN A 250 -14.57 -29.12 -16.82
C ASN A 250 -14.58 -27.59 -17.04
N SER A 251 -14.78 -26.78 -16.00
CA SER A 251 -14.66 -25.31 -16.13
C SER A 251 -13.20 -24.84 -16.15
N LEU A 252 -12.28 -25.65 -15.61
CA LEU A 252 -10.86 -25.34 -15.47
C LEU A 252 -10.05 -25.83 -16.68
N ILE A 253 -10.40 -27.00 -17.21
CA ILE A 253 -9.69 -27.65 -18.32
C ILE A 253 -10.25 -27.10 -19.64
N LYS A 254 -9.40 -26.44 -20.43
CA LYS A 254 -9.83 -25.84 -21.71
C LYS A 254 -10.16 -26.91 -22.77
N ASP A 255 -9.54 -28.08 -22.69
CA ASP A 255 -9.74 -29.18 -23.62
C ASP A 255 -11.00 -29.98 -23.24
N GLN A 256 -12.02 -30.00 -24.10
CA GLN A 256 -13.36 -30.53 -23.78
C GLN A 256 -13.44 -32.07 -23.86
N ASP A 257 -12.32 -32.77 -24.02
CA ASP A 257 -12.29 -34.23 -24.06
C ASP A 257 -12.52 -34.84 -22.66
N LEU A 258 -13.57 -35.65 -22.52
CA LEU A 258 -13.93 -36.38 -21.28
C LEU A 258 -12.85 -37.35 -20.75
N LYS A 259 -11.74 -37.54 -21.48
CA LYS A 259 -10.60 -38.39 -21.08
C LYS A 259 -9.45 -37.62 -20.41
N THR A 260 -9.69 -36.35 -20.08
CA THR A 260 -8.66 -35.44 -19.55
C THR A 260 -8.58 -35.45 -18.02
N LEU A 261 -9.54 -36.03 -17.30
CA LEU A 261 -9.55 -36.13 -15.85
C LEU A 261 -9.55 -37.60 -15.39
N LEU A 262 -8.72 -37.94 -14.41
CA LEU A 262 -8.74 -39.22 -13.71
C LEU A 262 -8.56 -39.00 -12.20
N LEU A 263 -9.58 -39.37 -11.43
CA LEU A 263 -9.58 -39.35 -9.97
C LEU A 263 -9.87 -40.76 -9.47
N GLU A 264 -8.86 -41.50 -9.04
CA GLU A 264 -9.00 -42.91 -8.62
C GLU A 264 -8.18 -43.22 -7.37
N ASN A 265 -8.67 -44.13 -6.54
CA ASN A 265 -8.01 -44.58 -5.30
C ASN A 265 -7.65 -43.44 -4.33
N ASN A 266 -8.38 -42.32 -4.38
CA ASN A 266 -8.35 -41.30 -3.34
C ASN A 266 -9.30 -41.68 -2.20
N ARG A 267 -9.41 -40.86 -1.15
CA ARG A 267 -10.39 -41.11 -0.09
C ARG A 267 -11.81 -41.08 -0.66
N ASP A 268 -12.63 -42.01 -0.21
CA ASP A 268 -14.04 -42.10 -0.59
C ASP A 268 -14.84 -40.89 -0.08
N TYR A 269 -15.73 -40.37 -0.93
CA TYR A 269 -16.52 -39.19 -0.64
C TYR A 269 -17.41 -39.34 0.60
N ASP A 270 -18.04 -40.50 0.79
CA ASP A 270 -18.92 -40.71 1.94
C ASP A 270 -18.12 -40.72 3.25
N GLN A 271 -16.89 -41.25 3.23
CA GLN A 271 -15.96 -41.16 4.36
C GLN A 271 -15.56 -39.71 4.66
N CYS A 272 -15.27 -38.90 3.63
CA CYS A 272 -15.00 -37.47 3.81
C CYS A 272 -16.19 -36.76 4.46
N LYS A 273 -17.42 -37.10 4.04
CA LYS A 273 -18.65 -36.53 4.58
C LYS A 273 -18.89 -36.92 6.05
N GLU A 274 -18.63 -38.16 6.43
CA GLU A 274 -18.72 -38.61 7.83
C GLU A 274 -17.74 -37.87 8.76
N LEU A 275 -16.58 -37.49 8.22
CA LEU A 275 -15.57 -36.70 8.94
C LEU A 275 -15.87 -35.19 8.96
N GLY A 276 -16.94 -34.74 8.30
CA GLY A 276 -17.25 -33.32 8.15
C GLY A 276 -16.32 -32.58 7.17
N LEU A 277 -15.52 -33.29 6.38
CA LEU A 277 -14.61 -32.74 5.37
C LEU A 277 -15.37 -32.47 4.07
N VAL A 278 -16.25 -31.48 4.12
CA VAL A 278 -17.11 -31.05 3.01
C VAL A 278 -16.97 -29.55 2.77
N CYS A 279 -17.32 -29.10 1.57
CA CYS A 279 -17.26 -27.68 1.22
C CYS A 279 -18.10 -26.83 2.17
N HIS A 280 -17.64 -25.60 2.40
CA HIS A 280 -18.35 -24.63 3.23
C HIS A 280 -19.75 -24.35 2.69
N ALA A 281 -20.70 -24.03 3.58
CA ALA A 281 -22.10 -23.79 3.21
C ALA A 281 -22.29 -22.63 2.21
N GLU A 282 -21.34 -21.70 2.17
CA GLU A 282 -21.32 -20.54 1.24
C GLU A 282 -20.69 -20.85 -0.13
N CYS A 283 -20.15 -22.06 -0.33
CA CYS A 283 -19.69 -22.49 -1.64
C CYS A 283 -20.89 -22.84 -2.53
N SER A 284 -20.77 -22.54 -3.82
CA SER A 284 -21.71 -23.02 -4.83
C SER A 284 -21.59 -24.55 -5.01
N ASN A 285 -22.37 -25.10 -5.94
CA ASN A 285 -22.25 -26.50 -6.34
C ASN A 285 -21.04 -26.76 -7.24
N ASP A 286 -20.19 -25.76 -7.50
CA ASP A 286 -18.97 -25.92 -8.32
C ASP A 286 -17.82 -26.60 -7.55
N GLY A 287 -17.98 -26.79 -6.24
CA GLY A 287 -17.00 -27.43 -5.37
C GLY A 287 -16.06 -26.45 -4.67
N CYS A 288 -15.04 -27.01 -4.03
CA CYS A 288 -14.06 -26.27 -3.25
C CYS A 288 -12.71 -27.01 -3.23
N TRP A 289 -11.64 -26.28 -2.94
CA TRP A 289 -10.28 -26.80 -2.88
C TRP A 289 -9.88 -27.35 -1.50
N GLY A 290 -10.70 -27.11 -0.48
CA GLY A 290 -10.44 -27.46 0.91
C GLY A 290 -11.50 -26.92 1.85
N GLU A 291 -11.18 -26.86 3.15
CA GLU A 291 -12.07 -26.35 4.19
C GLU A 291 -12.17 -24.82 4.20
N GLY A 292 -13.35 -24.31 4.59
CA GLY A 292 -13.60 -22.88 4.78
C GLY A 292 -14.10 -22.15 3.52
N SER A 293 -14.72 -20.99 3.74
CA SER A 293 -15.36 -20.20 2.68
C SER A 293 -14.39 -19.50 1.72
N ILE A 294 -13.09 -19.49 2.03
CA ILE A 294 -12.03 -18.97 1.15
C ILE A 294 -11.58 -19.98 0.09
N GLU A 295 -11.89 -21.26 0.28
CA GLU A 295 -11.47 -22.34 -0.62
C GLU A 295 -12.56 -22.71 -1.64
N CYS A 296 -13.70 -22.00 -1.65
CA CYS A 296 -14.76 -22.22 -2.63
C CYS A 296 -14.27 -21.92 -4.06
N LEU A 297 -14.66 -22.76 -5.02
CA LEU A 297 -14.38 -22.48 -6.44
C LEU A 297 -15.19 -21.27 -6.93
N SER A 298 -16.44 -21.16 -6.48
CA SER A 298 -17.28 -19.98 -6.64
C SER A 298 -18.23 -19.81 -5.45
N CYS A 299 -18.64 -18.57 -5.18
CA CYS A 299 -19.53 -18.26 -4.07
C CYS A 299 -20.99 -18.50 -4.45
N ARG A 300 -21.77 -19.02 -3.51
CA ARG A 300 -23.21 -19.24 -3.68
C ARG A 300 -23.99 -17.93 -3.75
N ASN A 301 -23.66 -17.00 -2.86
CA ASN A 301 -24.39 -15.74 -2.67
C ASN A 301 -23.51 -14.53 -3.00
N PHE A 302 -22.61 -14.16 -2.10
CA PHE A 302 -21.74 -13.00 -2.26
C PHE A 302 -20.27 -13.33 -2.00
N ARG A 303 -19.40 -12.47 -2.52
CA ARG A 303 -17.95 -12.54 -2.29
C ARG A 303 -17.45 -11.27 -1.60
N LEU A 304 -16.73 -11.44 -0.51
CA LEU A 304 -15.92 -10.40 0.13
C LEU A 304 -14.45 -10.71 -0.11
N ASP A 305 -13.81 -9.95 -1.00
CA ASP A 305 -12.45 -10.24 -1.49
C ASP A 305 -12.32 -11.67 -2.03
N LYS A 306 -11.73 -12.60 -1.27
CA LYS A 306 -11.59 -14.03 -1.62
C LYS A 306 -12.51 -14.95 -0.81
N ILE A 307 -13.30 -14.40 0.11
CA ILE A 307 -14.11 -15.15 1.06
C ILE A 307 -15.57 -15.13 0.60
N CYS A 308 -16.21 -16.29 0.53
CA CYS A 308 -17.65 -16.38 0.28
C CYS A 308 -18.45 -16.07 1.56
N VAL A 309 -19.44 -15.20 1.41
CA VAL A 309 -20.29 -14.74 2.52
C VAL A 309 -21.76 -14.82 2.11
N ASN A 310 -22.64 -15.01 3.10
CA ASN A 310 -24.07 -15.19 2.88
C ASN A 310 -24.79 -13.87 2.51
N ASN A 311 -24.34 -12.75 3.07
CA ASN A 311 -24.90 -11.42 2.83
C ASN A 311 -23.79 -10.34 2.97
N CYS A 312 -24.06 -9.12 2.52
CA CYS A 312 -23.19 -7.95 2.72
C CYS A 312 -23.70 -6.99 3.82
N GLU A 313 -24.65 -7.43 4.64
CA GLU A 313 -25.32 -6.62 5.67
C GLU A 313 -24.66 -6.74 7.05
N GLU A 314 -23.71 -7.68 7.21
CA GLU A 314 -22.94 -7.82 8.43
C GLU A 314 -22.16 -6.53 8.76
N PRO A 315 -21.99 -6.20 10.06
CA PRO A 315 -21.26 -5.01 10.48
C PRO A 315 -19.87 -4.91 9.87
N GLY A 316 -19.57 -3.76 9.26
CA GLY A 316 -18.29 -3.41 8.64
C GLY A 316 -18.25 -3.66 7.13
N MET A 317 -19.38 -4.05 6.52
CA MET A 317 -19.45 -4.36 5.09
C MET A 317 -20.65 -3.66 4.44
N TYR A 318 -20.59 -3.57 3.12
CA TYR A 318 -21.68 -3.10 2.28
C TYR A 318 -21.69 -3.83 0.94
N GLN A 319 -22.85 -3.85 0.28
CA GLN A 319 -22.97 -4.40 -1.06
C GLN A 319 -22.44 -3.40 -2.09
N LYS A 320 -21.34 -3.75 -2.76
CA LYS A 320 -20.73 -2.91 -3.80
C LYS A 320 -21.36 -3.17 -5.18
N GLU A 321 -21.63 -4.43 -5.50
CA GLU A 321 -22.26 -4.88 -6.76
C GLU A 321 -23.22 -6.04 -6.48
N GLU A 322 -23.92 -6.56 -7.49
CA GLU A 322 -24.95 -7.61 -7.32
C GLU A 322 -24.47 -8.83 -6.52
N THR A 323 -23.20 -9.24 -6.68
CA THR A 323 -22.61 -10.42 -5.99
C THR A 323 -21.32 -10.10 -5.23
N LEU A 324 -21.00 -8.81 -5.05
CA LEU A 324 -19.74 -8.37 -4.47
C LEU A 324 -19.98 -7.51 -3.22
N CYS A 325 -19.44 -7.96 -2.10
CA CYS A 325 -19.33 -7.17 -0.88
C CYS A 325 -18.00 -6.41 -0.85
N ALA A 326 -17.99 -5.29 -0.16
CA ALA A 326 -16.78 -4.55 0.19
C ALA A 326 -16.80 -4.16 1.66
N VAL A 327 -15.63 -3.88 2.22
CA VAL A 327 -15.51 -3.40 3.60
C VAL A 327 -15.73 -1.89 3.67
N CYS A 328 -16.32 -1.44 4.76
CA CYS A 328 -16.47 -0.02 5.06
C CYS A 328 -15.13 0.64 5.41
N HIS A 329 -15.11 1.97 5.34
CA HIS A 329 -14.00 2.75 5.88
C HIS A 329 -13.76 2.43 7.37
N GLU A 330 -12.52 2.46 7.84
CA GLU A 330 -12.13 2.08 9.22
C GLU A 330 -12.75 2.97 10.32
N GLU A 331 -13.17 4.18 9.92
CA GLU A 331 -13.86 5.16 10.76
C GLU A 331 -15.39 5.02 10.76
N CYS A 332 -15.95 4.06 10.02
CA CYS A 332 -17.38 3.75 10.08
C CYS A 332 -17.71 2.87 11.28
N LYS A 333 -18.84 3.17 11.93
CA LYS A 333 -19.39 2.37 13.02
C LYS A 333 -20.62 1.61 12.54
N GLY A 334 -20.51 0.28 12.53
CA GLY A 334 -21.61 -0.57 12.09
C GLY A 334 -21.61 -0.72 10.57
N GLY A 335 -22.19 0.22 9.82
CA GLY A 335 -22.37 0.08 8.37
C GLY A 335 -21.93 1.29 7.56
N CYS A 336 -21.97 1.14 6.24
CA CYS A 336 -21.70 2.18 5.27
C CYS A 336 -22.48 1.90 3.98
N ILE A 337 -22.55 2.90 3.10
CA ILE A 337 -23.12 2.78 1.75
C ILE A 337 -22.04 2.80 0.66
N GLY A 338 -20.77 2.92 1.06
CA GLY A 338 -19.64 3.16 0.18
C GLY A 338 -18.30 3.08 0.92
N PRO A 339 -17.18 3.17 0.19
CA PRO A 339 -15.85 2.93 0.74
C PRO A 339 -15.25 4.16 1.45
N GLU A 340 -15.79 5.36 1.26
CA GLU A 340 -15.21 6.59 1.79
C GLU A 340 -15.62 6.83 3.25
N SER A 341 -14.85 7.65 3.96
CA SER A 341 -15.19 8.04 5.34
C SER A 341 -16.46 8.90 5.42
N SER A 342 -16.94 9.41 4.28
CA SER A 342 -18.22 10.11 4.17
C SER A 342 -19.43 9.19 3.94
N ASP A 343 -19.19 7.93 3.59
CA ASP A 343 -20.26 6.98 3.28
C ASP A 343 -20.70 6.18 4.51
N CYS A 344 -20.19 6.53 5.69
CA CYS A 344 -20.55 5.87 6.93
C CYS A 344 -22.00 6.18 7.33
N THR A 345 -22.73 5.17 7.82
CA THR A 345 -24.05 5.41 8.43
C THR A 345 -23.93 6.10 9.80
N ALA A 346 -22.81 5.86 10.50
CA ALA A 346 -22.42 6.55 11.71
C ALA A 346 -20.88 6.55 11.85
N CYS A 347 -20.32 7.61 12.44
CA CYS A 347 -18.89 7.69 12.73
C CYS A 347 -18.53 6.88 13.98
N LYS A 348 -17.36 6.24 13.92
CA LYS A 348 -16.76 5.51 15.04
C LYS A 348 -16.22 6.45 16.11
N HIS A 349 -15.57 7.53 15.70
CA HIS A 349 -15.00 8.54 16.60
C HIS A 349 -15.69 9.90 16.41
N VAL A 350 -15.21 10.76 15.51
CA VAL A 350 -15.76 12.11 15.29
C VAL A 350 -16.19 12.32 13.85
N SER A 351 -17.17 13.19 13.64
CA SER A 351 -17.58 13.69 12.32
C SER A 351 -17.08 15.11 12.10
N ASP A 352 -16.59 15.40 10.90
CA ASP A 352 -16.39 16.76 10.42
C ASP A 352 -17.16 16.96 9.11
N GLY A 353 -18.35 17.55 9.23
CA GLY A 353 -19.31 17.59 8.13
C GLY A 353 -19.74 16.16 7.76
N PRO A 354 -19.64 15.76 6.47
CA PRO A 354 -20.02 14.41 6.07
C PRO A 354 -18.95 13.37 6.42
N PHE A 355 -17.71 13.75 6.72
CA PHE A 355 -16.59 12.81 6.84
C PHE A 355 -16.39 12.34 8.28
N CYS A 356 -16.09 11.05 8.45
CA CYS A 356 -15.65 10.49 9.74
C CYS A 356 -14.12 10.50 9.87
N TYR A 357 -13.63 10.88 11.05
CA TYR A 357 -12.20 10.93 11.38
C TYR A 357 -11.94 10.34 12.78
N ALA A 358 -10.71 9.88 13.00
CA ALA A 358 -10.27 9.41 14.31
C ALA A 358 -10.17 10.55 15.35
N ARG A 359 -9.89 11.78 14.91
CA ARG A 359 -9.81 12.98 15.74
C ARG A 359 -10.10 14.23 14.90
N CYS A 360 -10.58 15.29 15.54
CA CYS A 360 -10.84 16.54 14.84
C CYS A 360 -9.55 17.17 14.30
N PRO A 361 -9.60 17.86 13.15
CA PRO A 361 -8.49 18.69 12.66
C PRO A 361 -8.07 19.72 13.70
N ASP A 362 -6.81 20.15 13.69
CA ASP A 362 -6.27 21.08 14.69
C ASP A 362 -7.05 22.42 14.80
N THR A 363 -7.76 22.83 13.75
CA THR A 363 -8.59 24.05 13.75
C THR A 363 -9.98 23.86 14.39
N LYS A 364 -10.29 22.65 14.85
CA LYS A 364 -11.58 22.25 15.41
C LYS A 364 -11.39 21.49 16.72
N TYR A 365 -12.43 21.44 17.53
CA TYR A 365 -12.49 20.61 18.73
C TYR A 365 -13.66 19.64 18.66
N ASP A 366 -13.56 18.55 19.41
CA ASP A 366 -14.61 17.55 19.54
C ASP A 366 -15.69 18.04 20.52
N ASP A 367 -16.91 18.20 20.01
CA ASP A 367 -18.10 18.52 20.78
C ASP A 367 -19.10 17.35 20.74
N GLY A 368 -18.81 16.28 21.48
CA GLY A 368 -19.71 15.13 21.61
C GLY A 368 -19.77 14.25 20.37
N GLY A 369 -18.66 14.15 19.63
CA GLY A 369 -18.54 13.39 18.39
C GLY A 369 -18.64 14.24 17.12
N GLU A 370 -18.82 15.56 17.23
CA GLU A 370 -18.88 16.48 16.09
C GLU A 370 -17.76 17.54 16.19
N CYS A 371 -17.04 17.76 15.10
CA CYS A 371 -15.94 18.71 15.06
C CYS A 371 -16.43 20.14 14.83
N LYS A 372 -16.26 20.99 15.84
CA LYS A 372 -16.64 22.42 15.79
C LYS A 372 -15.42 23.33 15.73
N ILE A 373 -15.54 24.44 15.01
CA ILE A 373 -14.44 25.37 14.76
C ILE A 373 -13.95 26.01 16.06
N CYS A 374 -12.64 26.08 16.24
CA CYS A 374 -12.00 26.80 17.33
C CYS A 374 -12.27 28.30 17.26
N HIS A 375 -12.12 29.00 18.38
CA HIS A 375 -12.12 30.45 18.34
C HIS A 375 -10.99 30.96 17.44
N GLN A 376 -11.26 31.99 16.64
CA GLN A 376 -10.34 32.56 15.65
C GLN A 376 -8.99 33.05 16.22
N ASN A 377 -8.89 33.28 17.53
CA ASN A 377 -7.67 33.73 18.19
C ASN A 377 -6.85 32.56 18.78
N CYS A 378 -7.34 31.32 18.66
CA CYS A 378 -6.61 30.12 19.08
C CYS A 378 -5.52 29.75 18.07
N VAL A 379 -4.34 29.42 18.58
CA VAL A 379 -3.18 28.99 17.81
C VAL A 379 -2.81 27.58 18.24
N LYS A 380 -2.45 26.73 17.27
CA LYS A 380 -2.19 25.29 17.50
C LYS A 380 -3.41 24.53 18.06
N GLY A 381 -4.60 25.04 17.75
CA GLY A 381 -5.88 24.42 18.07
C GLY A 381 -6.47 24.76 19.44
N CYS A 382 -7.57 24.08 19.76
CA CYS A 382 -8.36 24.31 20.95
C CYS A 382 -8.94 22.99 21.49
N ARG A 383 -9.40 23.02 22.74
CA ARG A 383 -10.12 21.93 23.41
C ARG A 383 -11.61 22.21 23.57
N GLY A 384 -12.06 23.37 23.10
CA GLY A 384 -13.42 23.85 23.26
C GLY A 384 -13.59 25.24 22.64
N PRO A 385 -14.77 25.85 22.81
CA PRO A 385 -15.13 27.10 22.15
C PRO A 385 -14.53 28.35 22.80
N GLU A 386 -13.92 28.23 23.98
CA GLU A 386 -13.54 29.40 24.78
C GLU A 386 -12.32 30.13 24.20
N ASN A 387 -12.37 31.46 24.18
CA ASN A 387 -11.27 32.33 23.76
C ASN A 387 -10.23 32.56 24.87
N ASN A 388 -9.86 31.53 25.62
CA ASN A 388 -8.89 31.63 26.73
C ASN A 388 -7.92 30.45 26.69
N ILE A 389 -6.86 30.48 27.51
CA ILE A 389 -6.00 29.30 27.68
C ILE A 389 -6.52 28.48 28.86
N GLY A 390 -7.39 27.52 28.55
CA GLY A 390 -8.12 26.73 29.54
C GLY A 390 -8.40 25.28 29.12
N PRO A 391 -9.02 24.48 30.00
CA PRO A 391 -9.40 23.10 29.68
C PRO A 391 -10.43 23.02 28.55
N ARG A 392 -11.25 24.07 28.36
CA ARG A 392 -12.25 24.20 27.29
C ARG A 392 -11.91 25.33 26.28
N GLY A 393 -10.67 25.79 26.29
CA GLY A 393 -10.22 26.92 25.47
C GLY A 393 -9.09 26.56 24.51
N CYS A 394 -8.39 27.58 24.04
CA CYS A 394 -7.24 27.48 23.16
C CYS A 394 -6.09 26.69 23.80
N ILE A 395 -5.35 25.94 22.97
CA ILE A 395 -4.10 25.28 23.39
C ILE A 395 -3.00 26.33 23.59
N SER A 396 -2.92 27.31 22.69
CA SER A 396 -2.02 28.46 22.75
C SER A 396 -2.66 29.68 22.06
N CYS A 397 -2.13 30.87 22.31
CA CYS A 397 -2.57 32.13 21.71
C CYS A 397 -1.33 32.96 21.37
N GLU A 398 -1.35 33.79 20.33
CA GLU A 398 -0.19 34.67 20.04
C GLU A 398 -0.04 35.79 21.05
N LYS A 399 -1.17 36.39 21.43
CA LYS A 399 -1.24 37.45 22.42
C LYS A 399 -2.39 37.18 23.38
N VAL A 400 -2.24 37.57 24.64
CA VAL A 400 -3.28 37.34 25.66
C VAL A 400 -3.44 38.56 26.55
N VAL A 401 -4.66 38.78 27.06
CA VAL A 401 -4.93 39.68 28.17
C VAL A 401 -4.86 38.90 29.46
N ILE A 402 -4.15 39.43 30.46
CA ILE A 402 -4.06 38.80 31.78
C ILE A 402 -4.88 39.57 32.82
N ASN A 403 -5.45 38.84 33.77
CA ASN A 403 -6.16 39.42 34.91
C ASN A 403 -5.20 39.79 36.06
N GLU A 404 -5.76 40.33 37.15
CA GLU A 404 -5.00 40.75 38.35
C GLU A 404 -4.28 39.60 39.06
N PHE A 405 -4.68 38.35 38.78
CA PHE A 405 -4.09 37.13 39.34
C PHE A 405 -3.07 36.48 38.39
N LEU A 406 -2.63 37.19 37.34
CA LEU A 406 -1.69 36.68 36.31
C LEU A 406 -2.20 35.45 35.56
N GLN A 407 -3.52 35.29 35.48
CA GLN A 407 -4.16 34.26 34.66
C GLN A 407 -4.60 34.86 33.34
N VAL A 408 -4.54 34.05 32.28
CA VAL A 408 -5.03 34.42 30.96
C VAL A 408 -6.54 34.59 31.02
N ASP A 409 -7.01 35.79 30.73
CA ASP A 409 -8.42 36.14 30.67
C ASP A 409 -8.99 35.76 29.29
N TYR A 410 -8.41 36.35 28.23
CA TYR A 410 -8.76 35.99 26.85
C TYR A 410 -7.62 36.23 25.85
N CYS A 411 -7.74 35.62 24.67
CA CYS A 411 -6.74 35.70 23.62
C CYS A 411 -7.04 36.80 22.60
N LEU A 412 -5.96 37.37 22.07
CA LEU A 412 -5.94 38.40 21.04
C LEU A 412 -5.14 37.89 19.84
N ARG A 413 -5.42 38.47 18.67
CA ARG A 413 -4.60 38.26 17.47
C ARG A 413 -3.28 39.01 17.59
N ASP A 414 -2.32 38.64 16.76
CA ASP A 414 -0.98 39.25 16.78
C ASP A 414 -1.01 40.74 16.38
N ASP A 415 -1.89 41.10 15.44
CA ASP A 415 -2.10 42.45 14.92
C ASP A 415 -2.98 43.33 15.84
N GLU A 416 -3.73 42.73 16.76
CA GLU A 416 -4.60 43.47 17.69
C GLU A 416 -3.79 44.20 18.77
N GLN A 417 -4.09 45.48 19.00
CA GLN A 417 -3.48 46.26 20.09
C GLN A 417 -4.09 45.86 21.45
N CYS A 418 -3.32 46.02 22.53
CA CYS A 418 -3.86 45.83 23.88
C CYS A 418 -5.04 46.79 24.13
N PRO A 419 -6.10 46.34 24.81
CA PRO A 419 -7.24 47.19 25.14
C PRO A 419 -6.82 48.43 25.95
N ASN A 420 -7.66 49.47 25.91
CA ASN A 420 -7.46 50.64 26.76
C ASN A 420 -7.33 50.24 28.24
N ALA A 421 -6.43 50.90 28.97
CA ALA A 421 -6.00 50.54 30.33
C ALA A 421 -5.14 49.26 30.46
N PHE A 422 -4.59 48.76 29.35
CA PHE A 422 -3.56 47.71 29.34
C PHE A 422 -2.34 48.16 28.53
N PHE A 423 -1.15 47.69 28.91
CA PHE A 423 0.09 47.86 28.16
C PHE A 423 0.64 46.50 27.72
N SER A 424 1.38 46.49 26.61
CA SER A 424 2.02 45.28 26.08
C SER A 424 3.36 44.99 26.77
N GLU A 425 3.56 43.74 27.19
CA GLU A 425 4.78 43.25 27.84
C GLU A 425 5.21 41.95 27.15
N TRP A 426 6.51 41.75 26.92
CA TRP A 426 7.04 40.52 26.33
C TRP A 426 7.54 39.57 27.40
N VAL A 427 7.08 38.33 27.38
CA VAL A 427 7.40 37.33 28.40
C VAL A 427 8.74 36.67 28.09
N VAL A 428 9.71 36.86 28.97
CA VAL A 428 11.03 36.23 28.88
C VAL A 428 10.94 34.74 29.27
N HIS A 429 11.73 33.88 28.63
CA HIS A 429 11.72 32.41 28.82
C HIS A 429 11.96 31.90 30.26
N GLN A 430 12.30 32.77 31.21
CA GLN A 430 12.60 32.41 32.59
C GLN A 430 11.39 32.53 33.55
N GLU A 431 10.20 32.92 33.07
CA GLU A 431 9.03 33.06 33.94
C GLU A 431 8.46 31.72 34.43
N THR A 432 8.17 31.65 35.73
CA THR A 432 7.58 30.49 36.42
C THR A 432 6.09 30.69 36.69
N GLY A 433 5.29 29.61 36.67
CA GLY A 433 3.86 29.66 37.04
C GLY A 433 2.92 29.71 35.83
N HIS A 434 1.79 30.43 35.95
CA HIS A 434 0.74 30.45 34.91
C HIS A 434 1.19 31.05 33.56
N LEU A 435 2.24 31.88 33.56
CA LEU A 435 2.79 32.55 32.37
C LEU A 435 3.82 31.71 31.61
N GLN A 436 4.24 30.55 32.12
CA GLN A 436 5.21 29.67 31.44
C GLN A 436 4.75 29.27 30.03
N ARG A 437 3.43 29.11 29.82
CA ARG A 437 2.83 28.81 28.51
C ARG A 437 2.88 29.97 27.50
N MET A 438 3.22 31.18 27.97
CA MET A 438 3.37 32.40 27.18
C MET A 438 4.84 32.80 26.99
N ALA A 439 5.80 31.96 27.37
CA ALA A 439 7.23 32.22 27.18
C ALA A 439 7.56 32.53 25.70
N GLY A 440 8.21 33.67 25.45
CA GLY A 440 8.52 34.15 24.11
C GLY A 440 7.38 34.87 23.39
N LYS A 441 6.25 35.12 24.07
CA LYS A 441 5.05 35.77 23.51
C LYS A 441 4.70 37.09 24.22
N THR A 442 3.77 37.84 23.63
CA THR A 442 3.31 39.14 24.15
C THR A 442 2.07 38.97 25.03
N ILE A 443 2.05 39.66 26.17
CA ILE A 443 0.90 39.74 27.07
C ILE A 443 0.44 41.19 27.21
N CYS A 444 -0.85 41.39 27.45
CA CYS A 444 -1.45 42.68 27.78
C CYS A 444 -1.73 42.71 29.29
N ARG A 445 -1.00 43.54 30.01
CA ARG A 445 -1.09 43.67 31.46
C ARG A 445 -1.79 44.97 31.83
N ARG A 446 -2.64 44.93 32.85
CA ARG A 446 -3.41 46.10 33.27
C ARG A 446 -2.49 47.21 33.76
N CYS A 447 -2.78 48.45 33.36
CA CYS A 447 -2.14 49.64 33.90
C CYS A 447 -2.34 49.73 35.42
N HIS A 448 -1.49 50.50 36.08
CA HIS A 448 -1.67 50.81 37.51
C HIS A 448 -3.07 51.42 37.73
N PRO A 449 -3.82 51.12 38.81
CA PRO A 449 -5.20 51.57 39.00
C PRO A 449 -5.44 53.09 38.96
N ARG A 450 -4.37 53.89 39.09
CA ARG A 450 -4.40 55.35 38.99
C ARG A 450 -4.13 55.89 37.57
N CYS A 451 -3.89 54.99 36.61
CA CYS A 451 -3.47 55.32 35.25
C CYS A 451 -4.39 54.68 34.21
N LYS A 452 -4.85 55.49 33.26
CA LYS A 452 -5.77 55.09 32.18
C LYS A 452 -5.04 54.67 30.90
N GLN A 453 -3.95 55.35 30.54
CA GLN A 453 -3.08 54.98 29.42
C GLN A 453 -1.64 54.88 29.89
N CYS A 454 -1.01 53.72 29.70
CA CYS A 454 0.34 53.48 30.18
C CYS A 454 1.18 52.68 29.17
N THR A 455 2.50 52.77 29.30
CA THR A 455 3.48 51.97 28.54
C THR A 455 4.17 50.91 29.39
N ALA A 456 4.03 50.98 30.71
CA ALA A 456 4.50 50.01 31.69
C ALA A 456 3.64 50.09 32.97
N TYR A 457 3.90 49.22 33.95
CA TYR A 457 3.22 49.31 35.24
C TYR A 457 3.81 50.43 36.12
N GLY A 458 3.02 51.48 36.39
CA GLY A 458 3.42 52.58 37.26
C GLY A 458 2.47 53.78 37.18
N PHE A 459 2.67 54.76 38.06
CA PHE A 459 1.91 56.03 38.09
C PHE A 459 2.77 57.26 37.80
N HIS A 460 4.06 57.07 37.48
CA HIS A 460 4.96 58.16 37.11
C HIS A 460 4.64 58.68 35.71
N THR A 461 4.83 59.98 35.45
CA THR A 461 4.50 60.63 34.15
C THR A 461 5.27 60.08 32.96
N SER A 462 6.42 59.44 33.18
CA SER A 462 7.18 58.74 32.14
C SER A 462 6.55 57.42 31.68
N VAL A 463 5.58 56.91 32.45
CA VAL A 463 4.93 55.61 32.25
C VAL A 463 3.43 55.78 32.03
N CYS A 464 2.81 56.73 32.72
CA CYS A 464 1.40 57.03 32.66
C CYS A 464 1.14 58.30 31.84
N HIS A 465 0.50 58.13 30.69
CA HIS A 465 0.17 59.23 29.76
C HIS A 465 -1.17 59.90 30.08
N GLU A 466 -2.08 59.21 30.78
CA GLU A 466 -3.38 59.74 31.20
C GLU A 466 -3.72 59.22 32.60
N CYS A 467 -3.85 60.10 33.60
CA CYS A 467 -4.23 59.73 34.98
C CYS A 467 -5.75 59.68 35.15
N LEU A 468 -6.25 58.81 36.03
CA LEU A 468 -7.69 58.68 36.34
C LEU A 468 -8.21 59.76 37.29
N HIS A 469 -7.31 60.43 38.03
CA HIS A 469 -7.61 61.44 39.03
C HIS A 469 -6.63 62.60 38.97
#